data_AF-A0AAJ2UBV3-F1
#
_entry.id   AF-A0AAJ2UBV3-F1
#
_cell.length_a   1.000
_cell.length_b   1.000
_cell.length_c   1.000
_cell.angle_alpha   90.00
_cell.angle_beta   90.00
_cell.angle_gamma   90.00
#
_symmetry.space_group_name_H-M   'P 1'
#
loop_
_entity.id
_entity.type
_entity.pdbx_description
1 polymer ?
#
loop_
_entity_poly.entity_id
_entity_poly.type
_entity_poly.pdbx_seq_one_letter_code
_entity_poly.pdbx_strand_id
1 'polypeptide(L)'
;MNKQQILAHILKNTDIYALISQAIQLSPNGRNTFVGLCPFHEDTNPSLSVSISKQIFKCFSCQKGGNIVSFVMLWKNLNFFQAIEYLNKEYNLNLKLANNLAPEKVYSQIELQALRAFENSVSLYLLELLTIISKAKKSPKNRLELEIYNFINSRGLSREIIEKFKIGFAPSSFLKPRLVDSKLFDEETLKDYSLLNQQGFDFFQNRIVFPIENLEGKVVGFSGRCLPETKCEPKYLNSPSSKLFSKSEIFYNYKNAIADNRKEIFITEGFFDVIAFYKVNIKNVIALMGTSLTKKHCELLNNFTVVIALDGDRAGLEATLKSALILSQNQIKTYIISGFDGKDPDEYLNNFGAESFLEKLSDRKNCFDFAYSFYKNQIKKNSSDEITEFVNKFTPFLQSLHAQNSPLLGVFLKKIKEDLGIEKSAFRWIKPIQYPSKSDHELEKYGDFFENKQQQLNKRNNYENRPYPFEYIELKLFLIVLKDFLEGDQQKFSYFKSLNFKFLNPLNNKFVEKLYSSDRKNPEICKQTLQEIDKVSDSLNEYLKIPEYDFKNFNVHEKTLDDVDDYVKDINTKRNWNNNNNLYRFSKNNGKDFLIDSYNDEI
;
A
#
# COMPACT_ATOMS: atom_id res chain seq x y z
N MET A 1 4.07 28.59 -4.83
CA MET A 1 5.20 28.91 -5.74
C MET A 1 5.69 27.63 -6.39
N ASN A 2 6.12 27.66 -7.65
CA ASN A 2 6.75 26.50 -8.30
C ASN A 2 8.23 26.34 -7.86
N LYS A 3 8.86 25.20 -8.16
CA LYS A 3 10.24 24.87 -7.71
C LYS A 3 11.29 25.93 -8.11
N GLN A 4 11.18 26.48 -9.33
CA GLN A 4 12.10 27.52 -9.81
C GLN A 4 11.90 28.86 -9.08
N GLN A 5 10.65 29.24 -8.80
CA GLN A 5 10.33 30.45 -8.03
C GLN A 5 10.81 30.36 -6.58
N ILE A 6 10.69 29.19 -5.96
CA ILE A 6 11.19 28.93 -4.59
C ILE A 6 12.72 29.07 -4.57
N LEU A 7 13.42 28.42 -5.52
CA LEU A 7 14.87 28.53 -5.64
C LEU A 7 15.33 29.97 -5.86
N ALA A 8 14.71 30.69 -6.80
CA ALA A 8 15.05 32.09 -7.06
C ALA A 8 14.83 32.96 -5.81
N HIS A 9 13.77 32.72 -5.05
CA HIS A 9 13.49 33.45 -3.82
C HIS A 9 14.55 33.17 -2.74
N ILE A 10 14.96 31.92 -2.56
CA ILE A 10 16.00 31.55 -1.59
C ILE A 10 17.32 32.17 -1.97
N LEU A 11 17.75 32.04 -3.23
CA LEU A 11 19.03 32.61 -3.69
C LEU A 11 19.08 34.13 -3.59
N LYS A 12 17.93 34.81 -3.66
CA LYS A 12 17.86 36.26 -3.50
C LYS A 12 17.91 36.71 -2.03
N ASN A 13 17.41 35.90 -1.11
CA ASN A 13 17.21 36.27 0.29
C ASN A 13 18.14 35.52 1.27
N THR A 14 19.16 34.84 0.77
CA THR A 14 20.14 34.12 1.59
C THR A 14 21.56 34.48 1.18
N ASP A 15 22.50 34.35 2.11
CA ASP A 15 23.91 34.61 1.86
C ASP A 15 24.69 33.28 1.93
N ILE A 16 25.14 32.82 0.76
CA ILE A 16 25.92 31.58 0.64
C ILE A 16 27.24 31.63 1.41
N TYR A 17 27.90 32.80 1.52
CA TYR A 17 29.15 32.92 2.27
C TYR A 17 28.89 32.77 3.76
N ALA A 18 27.87 33.46 4.28
CA ALA A 18 27.51 33.39 5.69
C ALA A 18 27.15 31.95 6.09
N LEU A 19 26.39 31.22 5.27
CA LEU A 19 26.05 29.83 5.55
C LEU A 19 27.28 28.91 5.52
N ILE A 20 28.09 28.97 4.46
CA ILE A 20 29.23 28.05 4.32
C ILE A 20 30.27 28.32 5.41
N SER A 21 30.40 29.58 5.86
CA SER A 21 31.28 29.97 6.97
C SER A 21 30.87 29.36 8.32
N GLN A 22 29.63 28.86 8.47
CA GLN A 22 29.22 28.10 9.65
C GLN A 22 29.77 26.66 9.63
N ALA A 23 30.02 26.12 8.44
CA ALA A 23 30.47 24.75 8.25
C ALA A 23 32.00 24.62 8.23
N ILE A 24 32.69 25.60 7.63
CA ILE A 24 34.13 25.58 7.41
C ILE A 24 34.72 27.00 7.49
N GLN A 25 36.02 27.09 7.80
CA GLN A 25 36.73 28.35 7.73
C GLN A 25 37.06 28.72 6.29
N LEU A 26 36.68 29.94 5.89
CA LEU A 26 36.93 30.48 4.55
C LEU A 26 37.97 31.61 4.62
N SER A 27 38.87 31.63 3.65
CA SER A 27 39.88 32.69 3.46
C SER A 27 39.64 33.42 2.13
N PRO A 28 39.92 34.74 2.03
CA PRO A 28 39.76 35.49 0.79
C PRO A 28 40.66 34.94 -0.33
N ASN A 29 40.10 34.80 -1.54
CA ASN A 29 40.83 34.35 -2.72
C ASN A 29 40.40 35.14 -3.99
N GLY A 30 40.61 36.45 -3.94
CA GLY A 30 40.19 37.40 -4.99
C GLY A 30 38.91 38.16 -4.65
N ARG A 31 38.45 39.02 -5.58
CA ARG A 31 37.21 39.81 -5.37
C ARG A 31 35.99 38.88 -5.36
N ASN A 32 35.16 38.98 -4.31
CA ASN A 32 33.93 38.20 -4.13
C ASN A 32 34.12 36.67 -4.20
N THR A 33 35.34 36.18 -3.93
CA THR A 33 35.68 34.76 -3.97
C THR A 33 36.46 34.37 -2.72
N PHE A 34 36.08 33.24 -2.13
CA PHE A 34 36.68 32.70 -0.91
C PHE A 34 37.04 31.24 -1.12
N VAL A 35 37.96 30.72 -0.32
CA VAL A 35 38.42 29.33 -0.40
C VAL A 35 38.56 28.72 1.00
N GLY A 36 38.26 27.43 1.13
CA GLY A 36 38.44 26.67 2.37
C GLY A 36 38.59 25.17 2.11
N LEU A 37 38.84 24.40 3.17
CA LEU A 37 38.85 22.94 3.10
C LEU A 37 37.45 22.42 2.79
N CYS A 38 37.34 21.44 1.91
CA CYS A 38 36.05 20.88 1.54
C CYS A 38 35.50 19.99 2.68
N PRO A 39 34.27 20.20 3.18
CA PRO A 39 33.70 19.36 4.24
C PRO A 39 33.17 18.01 3.71
N PHE A 40 33.29 17.75 2.41
CA PHE A 40 32.63 16.63 1.74
C PHE A 40 33.57 15.51 1.28
N HIS A 41 34.87 15.66 1.56
CA HIS A 41 35.92 14.64 1.40
C HIS A 41 37.10 15.00 2.32
N GLU A 42 37.97 14.04 2.59
CA GLU A 42 39.21 14.33 3.32
C GLU A 42 40.15 15.13 2.41
N ASP A 43 40.53 16.31 2.88
CA ASP A 43 41.26 17.29 2.10
C ASP A 43 42.34 17.96 2.96
N THR A 44 43.55 18.05 2.44
CA THR A 44 44.70 18.69 3.12
C THR A 44 45.00 20.08 2.58
N ASN A 45 44.44 20.46 1.42
CA ASN A 45 44.67 21.77 0.80
C ASN A 45 43.33 22.44 0.45
N PRO A 46 43.12 23.74 0.72
CA PRO A 46 41.84 24.41 0.44
C PRO A 46 41.37 24.24 -1.01
N SER A 47 40.37 23.39 -1.22
CA SER A 47 39.86 23.06 -2.56
C SER A 47 38.44 23.55 -2.85
N LEU A 48 37.70 23.96 -1.81
CA LEU A 48 36.32 24.46 -1.94
C LEU A 48 36.34 25.98 -2.15
N SER A 49 35.98 26.43 -3.34
CA SER A 49 35.81 27.85 -3.66
C SER A 49 34.35 28.28 -3.55
N VAL A 50 34.10 29.44 -2.96
CA VAL A 50 32.78 30.07 -2.81
C VAL A 50 32.80 31.42 -3.53
N SER A 51 31.85 31.63 -4.45
CA SER A 51 31.69 32.90 -5.17
C SER A 51 30.40 33.59 -4.74
N ILE A 52 30.52 34.74 -4.08
CA ILE A 52 29.37 35.53 -3.60
C ILE A 52 28.60 36.12 -4.77
N SER A 53 29.30 36.66 -5.78
CA SER A 53 28.66 37.28 -6.95
C SER A 53 27.86 36.28 -7.78
N LYS A 54 28.27 35.01 -7.80
CA LYS A 54 27.58 33.94 -8.52
C LYS A 54 26.61 33.14 -7.64
N GLN A 55 26.61 33.35 -6.32
CA GLN A 55 25.85 32.57 -5.34
C GLN A 55 26.06 31.05 -5.48
N ILE A 56 27.30 30.63 -5.72
CA ILE A 56 27.67 29.22 -5.88
C ILE A 56 28.94 28.85 -5.11
N PHE A 57 29.09 27.56 -4.83
CA PHE A 57 30.33 26.96 -4.39
C PHE A 57 30.76 25.85 -5.37
N LYS A 58 32.06 25.56 -5.40
CA LYS A 58 32.61 24.41 -6.13
C LYS A 58 33.89 23.93 -5.46
N CYS A 59 33.98 22.63 -5.20
CA CYS A 59 35.22 21.97 -4.86
C CYS A 59 35.93 21.54 -6.14
N PHE A 60 37.18 21.95 -6.32
CA PHE A 60 37.97 21.58 -7.49
C PHE A 60 38.62 20.18 -7.39
N SER A 61 38.62 19.58 -6.19
CA SER A 61 39.12 18.21 -5.97
C SER A 61 38.03 17.16 -6.17
N CYS A 62 36.95 17.21 -5.38
CA CYS A 62 35.85 16.22 -5.45
C CYS A 62 34.71 16.60 -6.42
N GLN A 63 34.83 17.75 -7.09
CA GLN A 63 33.87 18.28 -8.09
C GLN A 63 32.46 18.60 -7.58
N LYS A 64 32.17 18.40 -6.29
CA LYS A 64 30.91 18.81 -5.67
C LYS A 64 30.77 20.33 -5.76
N GLY A 65 29.61 20.80 -6.20
CA GLY A 65 29.34 22.22 -6.38
C GLY A 65 27.86 22.47 -6.60
N GLY A 66 27.46 23.72 -6.46
CA GLY A 66 26.07 24.13 -6.58
C GLY A 66 25.80 25.43 -5.85
N ASN A 67 24.54 25.68 -5.56
CA ASN A 67 24.11 26.86 -4.82
C ASN A 67 23.97 26.57 -3.32
N ILE A 68 23.48 27.53 -2.55
CA ILE A 68 23.27 27.40 -1.11
C ILE A 68 22.40 26.19 -0.72
N VAL A 69 21.37 25.87 -1.52
CA VAL A 69 20.50 24.70 -1.30
C VAL A 69 21.31 23.42 -1.51
N SER A 70 22.07 23.32 -2.60
CA SER A 70 22.95 22.17 -2.85
C SER A 70 23.99 21.99 -1.74
N PHE A 71 24.49 23.08 -1.16
CA PHE A 71 25.43 23.00 -0.04
C PHE A 71 24.77 22.41 1.21
N VAL A 72 23.60 22.92 1.61
CA VAL A 72 22.84 22.38 2.76
C VAL A 72 22.51 20.90 2.56
N MET A 73 22.05 20.53 1.36
CA MET A 73 21.75 19.13 1.04
C MET A 73 22.96 18.22 1.29
N LEU A 74 24.15 18.63 0.84
CA LEU A 74 25.37 17.86 1.04
C LEU A 74 25.90 17.92 2.48
N TRP A 75 25.81 19.07 3.14
CA TRP A 75 26.38 19.30 4.47
C TRP A 75 25.57 18.65 5.59
N LYS A 76 24.24 18.74 5.50
CA LYS A 76 23.31 18.19 6.48
C LYS A 76 22.73 16.83 6.07
N ASN A 77 23.14 16.30 4.93
CA ASN A 77 22.59 15.08 4.31
C ASN A 77 21.06 15.15 4.19
N LEU A 78 20.57 16.28 3.69
CA LEU A 78 19.14 16.57 3.53
C LEU A 78 18.73 16.43 2.07
N ASN A 79 17.51 15.96 1.84
CA ASN A 79 16.92 16.04 0.51
C ASN A 79 16.58 17.51 0.16
N PHE A 80 16.18 17.75 -1.09
CA PHE A 80 15.88 19.10 -1.54
C PHE A 80 14.85 19.81 -0.64
N PHE A 81 13.75 19.17 -0.27
CA PHE A 81 12.70 19.81 0.55
C PHE A 81 13.14 20.09 1.97
N GLN A 82 13.82 19.13 2.61
CA GLN A 82 14.38 19.32 3.94
C GLN A 82 15.41 20.46 3.95
N ALA A 83 16.20 20.61 2.89
CA ALA A 83 17.13 21.73 2.75
C ALA A 83 16.38 23.07 2.57
N ILE A 84 15.26 23.08 1.84
CA ILE A 84 14.40 24.25 1.68
C ILE A 84 13.72 24.62 3.01
N GLU A 85 13.22 23.65 3.78
CA GLU A 85 12.63 23.84 5.12
C GLU A 85 13.65 24.38 6.11
N TYR A 86 14.84 23.78 6.13
CA TYR A 86 15.97 24.24 6.92
C TYR A 86 16.28 25.71 6.61
N LEU A 87 16.48 26.04 5.34
CA LEU A 87 16.76 27.43 4.93
C LEU A 87 15.58 28.38 5.23
N ASN A 88 14.34 27.92 5.08
CA ASN A 88 13.16 28.72 5.39
C ASN A 88 13.09 29.09 6.87
N LYS A 89 13.46 28.15 7.77
CA LYS A 89 13.51 28.37 9.21
C LYS A 89 14.72 29.21 9.62
N GLU A 90 15.92 28.85 9.16
CA GLU A 90 17.16 29.53 9.52
C GLU A 90 17.19 31.00 9.06
N TYR A 91 16.62 31.29 7.88
CA TYR A 91 16.59 32.65 7.32
C TYR A 91 15.21 33.32 7.43
N ASN A 92 14.23 32.72 8.11
CA ASN A 92 12.86 33.24 8.26
C ASN A 92 12.23 33.70 6.93
N LEU A 93 12.29 32.86 5.90
CA LEU A 93 11.92 33.24 4.52
C LEU A 93 10.39 33.28 4.26
N ASN A 94 9.56 32.91 5.25
CA ASN A 94 8.09 32.89 5.15
C ASN A 94 7.53 32.12 3.93
N LEU A 95 8.24 31.09 3.47
CA LEU A 95 7.79 30.25 2.37
C LEU A 95 6.64 29.34 2.84
N LYS A 96 5.45 29.51 2.27
CA LYS A 96 4.35 28.54 2.39
C LYS A 96 4.61 27.35 1.47
N LEU A 97 5.25 26.32 2.00
CA LEU A 97 5.45 25.05 1.30
C LEU A 97 4.11 24.31 1.28
N ALA A 98 3.49 24.19 0.10
CA ALA A 98 2.26 23.42 -0.03
C ALA A 98 2.56 21.94 0.24
N ASN A 99 1.66 21.25 0.95
CA ASN A 99 1.70 19.81 1.28
C ASN A 99 1.80 18.85 0.07
N ASN A 100 1.93 19.36 -1.16
CA ASN A 100 2.03 18.60 -2.41
C ASN A 100 3.47 18.27 -2.82
N LEU A 101 4.45 18.54 -1.96
CA LEU A 101 5.83 18.14 -2.18
C LEU A 101 6.18 17.11 -1.11
N ALA A 102 5.83 15.85 -1.37
CA ALA A 102 6.16 14.75 -0.46
C ALA A 102 7.69 14.74 -0.22
N PRO A 103 8.15 14.56 1.04
CA PRO A 103 9.56 14.41 1.31
C PRO A 103 10.12 13.26 0.46
N GLU A 104 11.20 13.53 -0.27
CA GLU A 104 11.88 12.52 -1.09
C GLU A 104 12.33 11.40 -0.14
N LYS A 105 11.86 10.18 -0.40
CA LYS A 105 12.08 9.03 0.49
C LYS A 105 13.59 8.80 0.57
N VAL A 106 14.13 8.82 1.79
CA VAL A 106 15.55 8.50 2.01
C VAL A 106 15.70 7.00 1.99
N TYR A 107 16.46 6.50 1.00
CA TYR A 107 16.76 5.08 0.85
C TYR A 107 18.11 4.77 1.49
N SER A 108 18.16 3.69 2.26
CA SER A 108 19.39 3.06 2.70
C SER A 108 20.22 2.56 1.51
N GLN A 109 21.50 2.26 1.73
CA GLN A 109 22.37 1.73 0.67
C GLN A 109 21.84 0.41 0.09
N ILE A 110 21.30 -0.47 0.93
CA ILE A 110 20.69 -1.75 0.52
C ILE A 110 19.45 -1.48 -0.34
N GLU A 111 18.59 -0.55 0.05
CA GLU A 111 17.43 -0.16 -0.75
C GLU A 111 17.83 0.44 -2.09
N LEU A 112 18.89 1.26 -2.15
CA LEU A 112 19.42 1.79 -3.41
C LEU A 112 19.98 0.68 -4.32
N GLN A 113 20.64 -0.33 -3.76
CA GLN A 113 21.09 -1.50 -4.52
C GLN A 113 19.90 -2.31 -5.05
N ALA A 114 18.88 -2.53 -4.23
CA ALA A 114 17.66 -3.22 -4.64
C ALA A 114 16.92 -2.48 -5.76
N LEU A 115 16.75 -1.16 -5.65
CA LEU A 115 16.18 -0.33 -6.72
C LEU A 115 16.96 -0.46 -8.03
N ARG A 116 18.29 -0.45 -7.98
CA ARG A 116 19.13 -0.67 -9.17
C ARG A 116 18.97 -2.10 -9.71
N ALA A 117 18.85 -3.10 -8.86
CA ALA A 117 18.62 -4.49 -9.28
C ALA A 117 17.25 -4.64 -9.96
N PHE A 118 16.21 -3.97 -9.46
CA PHE A 118 14.89 -3.90 -10.10
C PHE A 118 14.98 -3.31 -11.52
N GLU A 119 15.59 -2.14 -11.69
CA GLU A 119 15.72 -1.48 -13.01
C GLU A 119 16.52 -2.34 -14.02
N ASN A 120 17.59 -3.01 -13.57
CA ASN A 120 18.32 -3.95 -14.41
C ASN A 120 17.45 -5.15 -14.79
N SER A 121 16.70 -5.71 -13.84
CA SER A 121 15.81 -6.84 -14.07
C SER A 121 14.71 -6.49 -15.09
N VAL A 122 14.16 -5.28 -15.04
CA VAL A 122 13.22 -4.78 -16.06
C VAL A 122 13.83 -4.83 -17.44
N SER A 123 15.03 -4.25 -17.60
CA SER A 123 15.73 -4.20 -18.88
C SER A 123 15.99 -5.60 -19.43
N LEU A 124 16.44 -6.51 -18.56
CA LEU A 124 16.71 -7.91 -18.91
C LEU A 124 15.43 -8.64 -19.34
N TYR A 125 14.36 -8.57 -18.56
CA TYR A 125 13.10 -9.26 -18.88
C TYR A 125 12.40 -8.67 -20.12
N LEU A 126 12.46 -7.35 -20.32
CA LEU A 126 11.93 -6.71 -21.52
C LEU A 126 12.68 -7.18 -22.78
N LEU A 127 14.01 -7.17 -22.74
CA LEU A 127 14.84 -7.65 -23.86
C LEU A 127 14.59 -9.13 -24.17
N GLU A 128 14.39 -9.95 -23.14
CA GLU A 128 14.06 -11.37 -23.31
C GLU A 128 12.73 -11.55 -24.02
N LEU A 129 11.68 -10.85 -23.57
CA LEU A 129 10.36 -10.92 -24.22
C LEU A 129 10.42 -10.48 -25.69
N LEU A 130 11.06 -9.34 -25.98
CA LEU A 130 11.23 -8.84 -27.35
C LEU A 130 12.02 -9.83 -28.23
N THR A 131 13.02 -10.48 -27.66
CA THR A 131 13.82 -11.50 -28.34
C THR A 131 12.97 -12.72 -28.67
N ILE A 132 12.16 -13.21 -27.73
CA ILE A 132 11.25 -14.34 -27.93
C ILE A 132 10.25 -14.02 -29.04
N ILE A 133 9.59 -12.86 -28.98
CA ILE A 133 8.59 -12.45 -29.99
C ILE A 133 9.22 -12.37 -31.39
N SER A 134 10.43 -11.80 -31.49
CA SER A 134 11.15 -11.66 -32.76
C SER A 134 11.53 -13.02 -33.38
N LYS A 135 11.96 -13.98 -32.54
CA LYS A 135 12.30 -15.34 -32.98
C LYS A 135 11.07 -16.16 -33.37
N ALA A 136 10.03 -16.15 -32.51
CA ALA A 136 8.81 -16.92 -32.72
C ALA A 136 8.07 -16.51 -34.02
N LYS A 137 8.14 -15.24 -34.42
CA LYS A 137 7.59 -14.76 -35.69
C LYS A 137 8.22 -15.42 -36.92
N LYS A 138 9.50 -15.83 -36.84
CA LYS A 138 10.23 -16.48 -37.94
C LYS A 138 10.14 -17.99 -37.88
N SER A 139 10.42 -18.56 -36.71
CA SER A 139 10.39 -20.01 -36.45
C SER A 139 10.49 -20.23 -34.93
N PRO A 140 9.40 -20.61 -34.23
CA PRO A 140 9.46 -20.88 -32.79
C PRO A 140 10.35 -22.11 -32.53
N LYS A 141 11.29 -22.01 -31.58
CA LYS A 141 12.20 -23.12 -31.27
C LYS A 141 11.60 -24.14 -30.33
N ASN A 142 10.66 -23.72 -29.49
CA ASN A 142 10.02 -24.57 -28.49
C ASN A 142 8.58 -24.12 -28.20
N ARG A 143 7.84 -24.96 -27.46
CA ARG A 143 6.44 -24.74 -27.11
C ARG A 143 6.22 -23.46 -26.29
N LEU A 144 7.13 -23.14 -25.38
CA LEU A 144 7.02 -21.96 -24.50
C LEU A 144 7.14 -20.65 -25.30
N GLU A 145 8.05 -20.56 -26.26
CA GLU A 145 8.18 -19.39 -27.15
C GLU A 145 6.91 -19.17 -27.98
N LEU A 146 6.30 -20.26 -28.49
CA LEU A 146 5.05 -20.19 -29.22
C LEU A 146 3.88 -19.77 -28.31
N GLU A 147 3.81 -20.31 -27.09
CA GLU A 147 2.81 -19.94 -26.10
C GLU A 147 2.89 -18.44 -25.75
N ILE A 148 4.10 -17.93 -25.47
CA ILE A 148 4.33 -16.50 -25.21
C ILE A 148 3.89 -15.66 -26.41
N TYR A 149 4.32 -16.02 -27.62
CA TYR A 149 3.94 -15.30 -28.84
C TYR A 149 2.42 -15.24 -29.03
N ASN A 150 1.73 -16.38 -28.86
CA ASN A 150 0.27 -16.45 -28.96
C ASN A 150 -0.43 -15.63 -27.88
N PHE A 151 0.08 -15.66 -26.65
CA PHE A 151 -0.45 -14.85 -25.55
C PHE A 151 -0.33 -13.35 -25.82
N ILE A 152 0.84 -12.88 -26.27
CA ILE A 152 1.08 -11.47 -26.62
C ILE A 152 0.16 -11.02 -27.76
N ASN A 153 0.02 -11.83 -28.80
CA ASN A 153 -0.82 -11.51 -29.96
C ASN A 153 -2.32 -11.54 -29.64
N SER A 154 -2.79 -12.56 -28.93
CA SER A 154 -4.20 -12.67 -28.53
C SER A 154 -4.64 -11.49 -27.66
N ARG A 155 -3.73 -10.93 -26.86
CA ARG A 155 -3.96 -9.72 -26.05
C ARG A 155 -3.72 -8.41 -26.80
N GLY A 156 -3.34 -8.44 -28.08
CA GLY A 156 -3.10 -7.25 -28.89
C GLY A 156 -1.98 -6.35 -28.34
N LEU A 157 -0.94 -6.95 -27.73
CA LEU A 157 0.18 -6.21 -27.16
C LEU A 157 1.20 -5.87 -28.26
N SER A 158 1.10 -4.66 -28.80
CA SER A 158 2.06 -4.13 -29.77
C SER A 158 3.43 -3.91 -29.12
N ARG A 159 4.48 -3.81 -29.94
CA ARG A 159 5.83 -3.44 -29.47
C ARG A 159 5.83 -2.14 -28.68
N GLU A 160 5.08 -1.14 -29.14
CA GLU A 160 4.94 0.15 -28.44
C GLU A 160 4.35 -0.03 -27.04
N ILE A 161 3.29 -0.85 -26.89
CA ILE A 161 2.67 -1.13 -25.60
C ILE A 161 3.65 -1.87 -24.68
N ILE A 162 4.34 -2.88 -25.22
CA ILE A 162 5.34 -3.65 -24.47
C ILE A 162 6.44 -2.73 -23.94
N GLU A 163 6.99 -1.86 -24.78
CA GLU A 163 8.04 -0.90 -24.39
C GLU A 163 7.49 0.16 -23.43
N LYS A 164 6.27 0.68 -23.66
CA LYS A 164 5.63 1.71 -22.83
C LYS A 164 5.40 1.24 -21.40
N PHE A 165 4.87 0.02 -21.23
CA PHE A 165 4.58 -0.57 -19.92
C PHE A 165 5.72 -1.44 -19.41
N LYS A 166 6.86 -1.48 -20.13
CA LYS A 166 8.06 -2.26 -19.81
C LYS A 166 7.74 -3.73 -19.51
N ILE A 167 6.82 -4.30 -20.29
CA ILE A 167 6.37 -5.69 -20.13
C ILE A 167 7.54 -6.61 -20.47
N GLY A 168 7.82 -7.58 -19.61
CA GLY A 168 8.92 -8.53 -19.80
C GLY A 168 8.49 -9.97 -19.69
N PHE A 169 9.45 -10.88 -19.87
CA PHE A 169 9.30 -12.30 -19.57
C PHE A 169 10.41 -12.72 -18.61
N ALA A 170 10.05 -13.47 -17.57
CA ALA A 170 10.97 -13.96 -16.55
C ALA A 170 11.18 -15.48 -16.68
N PRO A 171 12.28 -15.94 -17.28
CA PRO A 171 12.65 -17.36 -17.31
C PRO A 171 13.08 -17.87 -15.92
N SER A 172 13.18 -19.19 -15.72
CA SER A 172 13.50 -19.77 -14.40
C SER A 172 14.91 -19.46 -13.84
N SER A 173 15.93 -19.29 -14.69
CA SER A 173 17.34 -19.11 -14.27
C SER A 173 18.01 -18.00 -15.09
N PHE A 174 17.47 -16.80 -15.04
CA PHE A 174 17.85 -15.71 -15.93
C PHE A 174 18.63 -14.61 -15.23
N LEU A 175 18.19 -14.16 -14.05
CA LEU A 175 18.82 -13.04 -13.35
C LEU A 175 20.15 -13.41 -12.69
N LYS A 176 20.23 -14.57 -12.01
CA LYS A 176 21.43 -14.95 -11.24
C LYS A 176 22.73 -14.92 -12.06
N PRO A 177 22.80 -15.56 -13.25
CA PRO A 177 24.01 -15.50 -14.09
C PRO A 177 24.37 -14.08 -14.59
N ARG A 178 23.39 -13.18 -14.69
CA ARG A 178 23.56 -11.85 -15.28
C ARG A 178 23.83 -10.76 -14.25
N LEU A 179 23.34 -10.92 -13.03
CA LEU A 179 23.39 -9.91 -11.98
C LEU A 179 24.29 -10.32 -10.80
N VAL A 180 24.30 -11.61 -10.44
CA VAL A 180 25.05 -12.12 -9.29
C VAL A 180 26.41 -12.66 -9.73
N ASP A 181 26.42 -13.59 -10.67
CA ASP A 181 27.68 -14.24 -11.11
C ASP A 181 28.61 -13.24 -11.84
N SER A 182 28.02 -12.17 -12.40
CA SER A 182 28.73 -11.02 -12.98
C SER A 182 29.24 -10.01 -11.93
N LYS A 183 28.97 -10.24 -10.63
CA LYS A 183 29.36 -9.42 -9.49
C LYS A 183 28.79 -7.99 -9.51
N LEU A 184 27.62 -7.79 -10.13
CA LEU A 184 26.94 -6.48 -10.12
C LEU A 184 26.12 -6.27 -8.85
N PHE A 185 25.58 -7.35 -8.28
CA PHE A 185 24.72 -7.33 -7.09
C PHE A 185 24.94 -8.57 -6.22
N ASP A 186 24.73 -8.42 -4.92
CA ASP A 186 24.77 -9.53 -3.97
C ASP A 186 23.52 -10.40 -4.09
N GLU A 187 23.69 -11.73 -4.04
CA GLU A 187 22.58 -12.70 -4.15
C GLU A 187 21.51 -12.46 -3.06
N GLU A 188 21.95 -12.12 -1.85
CA GLU A 188 21.09 -11.85 -0.70
C GLU A 188 20.15 -10.66 -0.97
N THR A 189 20.66 -9.58 -1.59
CA THR A 189 19.82 -8.43 -1.96
C THR A 189 18.72 -8.84 -2.94
N LEU A 190 19.03 -9.70 -3.92
CA LEU A 190 18.03 -10.17 -4.87
C LEU A 190 17.00 -11.11 -4.20
N LYS A 191 17.40 -11.88 -3.19
CA LYS A 191 16.48 -12.75 -2.42
C LYS A 191 15.57 -11.95 -1.50
N ASP A 192 16.11 -10.99 -0.76
CA ASP A 192 15.37 -10.15 0.20
C ASP A 192 14.25 -9.35 -0.47
N TYR A 193 14.46 -8.92 -1.72
CA TYR A 193 13.48 -8.19 -2.51
C TYR A 193 12.72 -9.06 -3.52
N SER A 194 12.83 -10.39 -3.40
CA SER A 194 12.08 -11.36 -4.20
C SER A 194 12.26 -11.20 -5.72
N LEU A 195 13.49 -10.86 -6.14
CA LEU A 195 13.95 -11.04 -7.53
C LEU A 195 14.39 -12.49 -7.76
N LEU A 196 15.00 -13.10 -6.73
CA LEU A 196 15.33 -14.52 -6.68
C LEU A 196 14.57 -15.20 -5.52
N ASN A 197 14.28 -16.50 -5.66
CA ASN A 197 13.83 -17.34 -4.56
C ASN A 197 15.02 -17.84 -3.72
N GLN A 198 14.74 -18.54 -2.62
CA GLN A 198 15.77 -19.02 -1.70
C GLN A 198 16.77 -19.99 -2.35
N GLN A 199 16.32 -20.73 -3.36
CA GLN A 199 17.14 -21.65 -4.17
C GLN A 199 17.98 -20.93 -5.24
N GLY A 200 17.83 -19.61 -5.42
CA GLY A 200 18.59 -18.81 -6.37
C GLY A 200 18.04 -18.81 -7.80
N PHE A 201 16.82 -19.31 -8.00
CA PHE A 201 16.06 -19.16 -9.25
C PHE A 201 15.32 -17.83 -9.27
N ASP A 202 14.96 -17.34 -10.45
CA ASP A 202 14.09 -16.17 -10.59
C ASP A 202 12.81 -16.37 -9.78
N PHE A 203 12.28 -15.32 -9.16
CA PHE A 203 11.06 -15.45 -8.35
C PHE A 203 9.81 -15.62 -9.25
N PHE A 204 9.77 -14.91 -10.38
CA PHE A 204 8.64 -14.87 -11.30
C PHE A 204 8.76 -15.90 -12.44
N GLN A 205 9.20 -17.11 -12.13
CA GLN A 205 9.53 -18.13 -13.13
C GLN A 205 8.41 -18.38 -14.14
N ASN A 206 8.77 -18.34 -15.42
CA ASN A 206 7.91 -18.58 -16.59
C ASN A 206 6.66 -17.70 -16.62
N ARG A 207 6.82 -16.41 -16.26
CA ARG A 207 5.72 -15.43 -16.25
C ARG A 207 5.99 -14.24 -17.14
N ILE A 208 4.92 -13.69 -17.70
CA ILE A 208 4.93 -12.32 -18.24
C ILE A 208 4.93 -11.37 -17.05
N VAL A 209 5.92 -10.48 -16.97
CA VAL A 209 6.11 -9.60 -15.82
C VAL A 209 5.75 -8.15 -16.14
N PHE A 210 5.08 -7.52 -15.18
CA PHE A 210 4.71 -6.10 -15.19
C PHE A 210 5.47 -5.42 -14.05
N PRO A 211 6.37 -4.46 -14.32
CA PRO A 211 7.04 -3.73 -13.26
C PRO A 211 6.07 -2.81 -12.53
N ILE A 212 6.22 -2.73 -11.21
CA ILE A 212 5.43 -1.86 -10.35
C ILE A 212 6.30 -0.71 -9.88
N GLU A 213 5.86 0.50 -10.18
CA GLU A 213 6.57 1.74 -9.84
C GLU A 213 5.96 2.39 -8.59
N ASN A 214 6.82 2.97 -7.75
CA ASN A 214 6.37 3.81 -6.64
C ASN A 214 5.97 5.23 -7.12
N LEU A 215 5.60 6.11 -6.18
CA LEU A 215 5.21 7.50 -6.48
C LEU A 215 6.32 8.33 -7.14
N GLU A 216 7.59 7.98 -6.94
CA GLU A 216 8.74 8.61 -7.60
C GLU A 216 8.98 8.05 -9.01
N GLY A 217 8.29 6.96 -9.39
CA GLY A 217 8.48 6.23 -10.64
C GLY A 217 9.69 5.29 -10.65
N LYS A 218 10.19 4.90 -9.48
CA LYS A 218 11.22 3.88 -9.36
C LYS A 218 10.55 2.51 -9.29
N VAL A 219 11.11 1.51 -9.97
CA VAL A 219 10.58 0.16 -9.92
C VAL A 219 10.90 -0.46 -8.55
N VAL A 220 9.86 -0.93 -7.85
CA VAL A 220 9.94 -1.45 -6.48
C VAL A 220 9.46 -2.90 -6.36
N GLY A 221 8.98 -3.48 -7.46
CA GLY A 221 8.47 -4.84 -7.49
C GLY A 221 7.96 -5.21 -8.87
N PHE A 222 7.41 -6.41 -8.97
CA PHE A 222 6.77 -6.92 -10.19
C PHE A 222 5.45 -7.62 -9.87
N SER A 223 4.63 -7.76 -10.89
CA SER A 223 3.57 -8.76 -10.95
C SER A 223 3.83 -9.70 -12.12
N GLY A 224 3.89 -10.99 -11.85
CA GLY A 224 4.07 -12.06 -12.84
C GLY A 224 2.76 -12.76 -13.17
N ARG A 225 2.32 -12.62 -14.41
CA ARG A 225 1.19 -13.32 -15.01
C ARG A 225 1.61 -14.70 -15.52
N CYS A 226 0.95 -15.75 -15.03
CA CYS A 226 1.14 -17.09 -15.58
C CYS A 226 0.55 -17.19 -17.00
N LEU A 227 1.25 -17.90 -17.88
CA LEU A 227 0.74 -18.24 -19.21
C LEU A 227 -0.28 -19.39 -19.11
N PRO A 228 -1.29 -19.45 -20.00
CA PRO A 228 -2.42 -20.37 -19.85
C PRO A 228 -2.08 -21.87 -19.87
N GLU A 229 -1.13 -22.31 -20.69
CA GLU A 229 -0.78 -23.73 -20.84
C GLU A 229 0.27 -24.20 -19.82
N THR A 230 1.08 -23.28 -19.28
CA THR A 230 2.15 -23.62 -18.33
C THR A 230 1.64 -24.00 -16.93
N LYS A 231 0.35 -23.80 -16.62
CA LYS A 231 -0.32 -24.17 -15.35
C LYS A 231 0.43 -23.76 -14.08
N CYS A 232 1.12 -22.62 -14.09
CA CYS A 232 1.79 -22.06 -12.92
C CYS A 232 0.82 -21.30 -11.99
N GLU A 233 0.46 -21.90 -10.86
CA GLU A 233 -0.30 -21.23 -9.80
C GLU A 233 0.61 -20.35 -8.92
N PRO A 234 0.14 -19.17 -8.47
CA PRO A 234 -1.15 -18.54 -8.77
C PRO A 234 -1.22 -17.90 -10.18
N LYS A 235 -2.43 -17.68 -10.71
CA LYS A 235 -2.72 -16.94 -11.96
C LYS A 235 -1.89 -15.64 -12.08
N TYR A 236 -1.80 -14.87 -10.99
CA TYR A 236 -0.92 -13.70 -10.82
C TYR A 236 -0.11 -13.84 -9.54
N LEU A 237 1.20 -13.67 -9.65
CA LEU A 237 2.14 -13.66 -8.53
C LEU A 237 2.68 -12.24 -8.37
N ASN A 238 2.47 -11.60 -7.23
CA ASN A 238 3.02 -10.27 -6.98
C ASN A 238 4.28 -10.37 -6.11
N SER A 239 5.17 -9.39 -6.21
CA SER A 239 6.21 -9.19 -5.19
C SER A 239 5.56 -9.19 -3.79
N PRO A 240 6.15 -9.85 -2.80
CA PRO A 240 5.75 -9.73 -1.40
C PRO A 240 5.93 -8.30 -0.87
N SER A 241 5.23 -7.97 0.22
CA SER A 241 5.43 -6.69 0.90
C SER A 241 6.88 -6.53 1.37
N SER A 242 7.45 -5.34 1.20
CA SER A 242 8.81 -5.01 1.61
C SER A 242 8.91 -3.52 1.99
N LYS A 243 10.09 -3.07 2.42
CA LYS A 243 10.33 -1.63 2.67
C LYS A 243 10.15 -0.75 1.43
N LEU A 244 10.31 -1.33 0.24
CA LEU A 244 10.18 -0.64 -1.03
C LEU A 244 8.77 -0.75 -1.64
N PHE A 245 8.05 -1.83 -1.35
CA PHE A 245 6.78 -2.15 -1.99
C PHE A 245 5.70 -2.51 -0.97
N SER A 246 4.59 -1.79 -1.01
CA SER A 246 3.37 -2.15 -0.29
C SER A 246 2.16 -1.95 -1.20
N LYS A 247 1.35 -3.00 -1.36
CA LYS A 247 0.09 -2.94 -2.12
C LYS A 247 -0.95 -2.01 -1.51
N SER A 248 -0.87 -1.76 -0.19
CA SER A 248 -1.80 -0.87 0.50
C SER A 248 -1.52 0.61 0.25
N GLU A 249 -0.43 0.94 -0.45
CA GLU A 249 0.03 2.32 -0.65
C GLU A 249 0.28 2.69 -2.13
N ILE A 250 0.19 1.72 -3.05
CA ILE A 250 0.59 1.89 -4.44
C ILE A 250 -0.52 1.41 -5.37
N PHE A 251 -0.78 2.22 -6.40
CA PHE A 251 -1.53 1.79 -7.57
C PHE A 251 -0.58 1.50 -8.73
N TYR A 252 -0.91 0.48 -9.53
CA TYR A 252 -0.22 0.30 -10.81
C TYR A 252 -0.50 1.51 -11.73
N ASN A 253 0.51 1.92 -12.49
CA ASN A 253 0.46 3.00 -13.48
C ASN A 253 0.18 4.43 -12.93
N TYR A 254 0.24 4.64 -11.61
CA TYR A 254 -0.08 5.95 -11.00
C TYR A 254 0.69 7.13 -11.60
N LYS A 255 2.01 7.02 -11.73
CA LYS A 255 2.86 8.10 -12.26
C LYS A 255 2.50 8.48 -13.70
N ASN A 256 2.23 7.50 -14.55
CA ASN A 256 1.77 7.76 -15.91
C ASN A 256 0.37 8.38 -15.93
N ALA A 257 -0.52 7.93 -15.05
CA ALA A 257 -1.90 8.41 -14.99
C ALA A 257 -2.01 9.89 -14.63
N ILE A 258 -1.09 10.40 -13.80
CA ILE A 258 -1.07 11.80 -13.37
C ILE A 258 -0.24 12.72 -14.27
N ALA A 259 0.52 12.17 -15.23
CA ALA A 259 1.49 12.93 -16.03
C ALA A 259 0.85 14.09 -16.82
N ASP A 260 -0.38 13.90 -17.29
CA ASP A 260 -1.12 14.88 -18.09
C ASP A 260 -1.87 15.92 -17.22
N ASN A 261 -1.66 15.94 -15.90
CA ASN A 261 -2.32 16.84 -14.93
C ASN A 261 -3.87 16.85 -15.00
N ARG A 262 -4.47 15.78 -15.52
CA ARG A 262 -5.93 15.62 -15.55
C ARG A 262 -6.47 15.56 -14.13
N LYS A 263 -7.65 16.13 -13.89
CA LYS A 263 -8.35 16.09 -12.59
C LYS A 263 -9.31 14.91 -12.47
N GLU A 264 -9.14 13.91 -13.31
CA GLU A 264 -9.96 12.70 -13.34
C GLU A 264 -9.04 11.48 -13.44
N ILE A 265 -9.35 10.40 -12.72
CA ILE A 265 -8.63 9.13 -12.75
C ILE A 265 -9.64 7.98 -12.86
N PHE A 266 -9.34 7.02 -13.74
CA PHE A 266 -10.05 5.75 -13.82
C PHE A 266 -9.36 4.70 -12.96
N ILE A 267 -10.13 3.93 -12.19
CA ILE A 267 -9.64 2.79 -11.40
C ILE A 267 -10.17 1.50 -12.00
N THR A 268 -9.26 0.58 -12.32
CA THR A 268 -9.53 -0.76 -12.83
C THR A 268 -8.97 -1.83 -11.89
N GLU A 269 -9.20 -3.11 -12.20
CA GLU A 269 -8.71 -4.22 -11.38
C GLU A 269 -7.26 -4.58 -11.68
N GLY A 270 -6.93 -4.75 -12.96
CA GLY A 270 -5.68 -5.36 -13.41
C GLY A 270 -4.89 -4.55 -14.43
N PHE A 271 -3.72 -5.09 -14.76
CA PHE A 271 -2.76 -4.51 -15.70
C PHE A 271 -3.31 -4.42 -17.13
N PHE A 272 -4.04 -5.45 -17.57
CA PHE A 272 -4.62 -5.49 -18.91
C PHE A 272 -5.72 -4.46 -19.10
N ASP A 273 -6.50 -4.16 -18.07
CA ASP A 273 -7.51 -3.10 -18.13
C ASP A 273 -6.86 -1.75 -18.36
N VAL A 274 -5.78 -1.43 -17.63
CA VAL A 274 -5.02 -0.19 -17.86
C VAL A 274 -4.52 -0.12 -19.31
N ILE A 275 -4.04 -1.24 -19.85
CA ILE A 275 -3.60 -1.32 -21.25
C ILE A 275 -4.78 -1.17 -22.22
N ALA A 276 -5.97 -1.68 -21.90
CA ALA A 276 -7.18 -1.54 -22.72
C ALA A 276 -7.58 -0.07 -22.84
N PHE A 277 -7.61 0.67 -21.74
CA PHE A 277 -7.81 2.12 -21.76
C PHE A 277 -6.69 2.84 -22.55
N TYR A 278 -5.44 2.42 -22.41
CA TYR A 278 -4.33 2.99 -23.17
C TYR A 278 -4.50 2.81 -24.68
N LYS A 279 -4.98 1.63 -25.14
CA LYS A 279 -5.25 1.34 -26.57
C LYS A 279 -6.26 2.31 -27.18
N VAL A 280 -7.17 2.89 -26.39
CA VAL A 280 -8.12 3.94 -26.81
C VAL A 280 -7.67 5.36 -26.41
N ASN A 281 -6.37 5.54 -26.15
CA ASN A 281 -5.73 6.82 -25.81
C ASN A 281 -6.24 7.48 -24.50
N ILE A 282 -6.74 6.68 -23.56
CA ILE A 282 -7.07 7.12 -22.20
C ILE A 282 -5.93 6.69 -21.28
N LYS A 283 -5.17 7.68 -20.79
CA LYS A 283 -3.89 7.44 -20.08
C LYS A 283 -4.00 7.61 -18.56
N ASN A 284 -5.03 8.32 -18.08
CA ASN A 284 -5.29 8.61 -16.68
C ASN A 284 -5.96 7.43 -15.95
N VAL A 285 -5.35 6.24 -16.05
CA VAL A 285 -5.93 4.99 -15.54
C VAL A 285 -4.93 4.28 -14.63
N ILE A 286 -5.42 3.78 -13.50
CA ILE A 286 -4.66 3.06 -12.49
C ILE A 286 -5.34 1.74 -12.13
N ALA A 287 -4.59 0.77 -11.61
CA ALA A 287 -5.15 -0.51 -11.17
C ALA A 287 -4.85 -0.83 -9.69
N LEU A 288 -5.82 -1.50 -9.04
CA LEU A 288 -5.78 -1.91 -7.64
C LEU A 288 -4.91 -3.15 -7.36
N MET A 289 -4.60 -3.97 -8.38
CA MET A 289 -3.79 -5.18 -8.22
C MET A 289 -4.36 -6.17 -7.18
N GLY A 290 -5.70 -6.28 -7.12
CA GLY A 290 -6.41 -7.16 -6.20
C GLY A 290 -6.38 -6.73 -4.73
N THR A 291 -6.22 -5.44 -4.44
CA THR A 291 -6.24 -4.87 -3.07
C THR A 291 -7.43 -3.94 -2.88
N SER A 292 -8.03 -3.96 -1.70
CA SER A 292 -9.07 -2.97 -1.33
C SER A 292 -8.47 -1.57 -1.22
N LEU A 293 -9.25 -0.53 -1.53
CA LEU A 293 -8.81 0.85 -1.29
C LEU A 293 -8.50 1.06 0.20
N THR A 294 -7.41 1.76 0.47
CA THR A 294 -6.95 2.11 1.81
C THR A 294 -7.01 3.62 2.02
N LYS A 295 -6.75 4.08 3.25
CA LYS A 295 -6.60 5.51 3.52
C LYS A 295 -5.46 6.13 2.71
N LYS A 296 -4.34 5.42 2.54
CA LYS A 296 -3.19 5.87 1.73
C LYS A 296 -3.55 6.02 0.26
N HIS A 297 -4.32 5.09 -0.28
CA HIS A 297 -4.90 5.22 -1.60
C HIS A 297 -5.81 6.45 -1.73
N CYS A 298 -6.65 6.73 -0.73
CA CYS A 298 -7.51 7.92 -0.74
C CYS A 298 -6.69 9.22 -0.70
N GLU A 299 -5.63 9.29 0.12
CA GLU A 299 -4.71 10.43 0.17
C GLU A 299 -4.14 10.78 -1.22
N LEU A 300 -3.79 9.76 -2.02
CA LEU A 300 -3.30 9.93 -3.40
C LEU A 300 -4.38 10.41 -4.39
N LEU A 301 -5.65 10.17 -4.07
CA LEU A 301 -6.81 10.44 -4.92
C LEU A 301 -7.58 11.71 -4.55
N ASN A 302 -7.28 12.35 -3.41
CA ASN A 302 -8.01 13.50 -2.87
C ASN A 302 -8.22 14.67 -3.85
N ASN A 303 -7.33 14.84 -4.83
CA ASN A 303 -7.40 15.93 -5.81
C ASN A 303 -8.03 15.52 -7.15
N PHE A 304 -8.63 14.34 -7.24
CA PHE A 304 -9.18 13.77 -8.47
C PHE A 304 -10.66 13.47 -8.34
N THR A 305 -11.38 13.62 -9.45
CA THR A 305 -12.62 12.88 -9.67
C THR A 305 -12.26 11.45 -10.03
N VAL A 306 -12.81 10.49 -9.30
CA VAL A 306 -12.54 9.07 -9.52
C VAL A 306 -13.67 8.43 -10.31
N VAL A 307 -13.32 7.65 -11.32
CA VAL A 307 -14.25 6.83 -12.10
C VAL A 307 -13.88 5.37 -11.90
N ILE A 308 -14.75 4.59 -11.26
CA ILE A 308 -14.54 3.16 -11.01
C ILE A 308 -15.03 2.38 -12.23
N ALA A 309 -14.17 1.54 -12.80
CA ALA A 309 -14.45 0.65 -13.93
C ALA A 309 -13.86 -0.75 -13.64
N LEU A 310 -14.46 -1.43 -12.64
CA LEU A 310 -14.09 -2.80 -12.25
C LEU A 310 -14.95 -3.84 -12.99
N ASP A 311 -14.74 -5.11 -12.67
CA ASP A 311 -15.40 -6.23 -13.31
C ASP A 311 -16.93 -6.20 -13.11
N GLY A 312 -17.66 -6.62 -14.15
CA GLY A 312 -19.12 -6.59 -14.17
C GLY A 312 -19.80 -7.76 -13.46
N ASP A 313 -19.05 -8.70 -12.87
CA ASP A 313 -19.62 -9.83 -12.15
C ASP A 313 -20.13 -9.43 -10.75
N ARG A 314 -20.76 -10.37 -10.03
CA ARG A 314 -21.31 -10.07 -8.70
C ARG A 314 -20.23 -9.63 -7.70
N ALA A 315 -19.06 -10.25 -7.72
CA ALA A 315 -17.98 -9.94 -6.80
C ALA A 315 -17.36 -8.56 -7.11
N GLY A 316 -17.16 -8.24 -8.39
CA GLY A 316 -16.70 -6.94 -8.88
C GLY A 316 -17.68 -5.81 -8.57
N LEU A 317 -18.99 -6.07 -8.65
CA LEU A 317 -20.03 -5.10 -8.23
C LEU A 317 -19.99 -4.82 -6.72
N GLU A 318 -19.84 -5.84 -5.88
CA GLU A 318 -19.69 -5.67 -4.42
C GLU A 318 -18.38 -4.93 -4.08
N ALA A 319 -17.28 -5.25 -4.76
CA ALA A 319 -15.99 -4.55 -4.63
C ALA A 319 -16.10 -3.07 -5.07
N THR A 320 -16.87 -2.80 -6.13
CA THR A 320 -17.16 -1.45 -6.62
C THR A 320 -17.91 -0.64 -5.56
N LEU A 321 -18.93 -1.21 -4.92
CA LEU A 321 -19.69 -0.52 -3.86
C LEU A 321 -18.84 -0.27 -2.61
N LYS A 322 -18.00 -1.23 -2.21
CA LYS A 322 -17.05 -1.05 -1.11
C LYS A 322 -16.09 0.10 -1.40
N SER A 323 -15.51 0.11 -2.60
CA SER A 323 -14.58 1.16 -3.04
C SER A 323 -15.26 2.53 -3.12
N ALA A 324 -16.47 2.58 -3.67
CA ALA A 324 -17.29 3.79 -3.73
C ALA A 324 -17.62 4.36 -2.36
N LEU A 325 -17.94 3.49 -1.38
CA LEU A 325 -18.19 3.91 -0.01
C LEU A 325 -16.93 4.52 0.61
N ILE A 326 -15.77 3.86 0.50
CA ILE A 326 -14.49 4.35 1.03
C ILE A 326 -14.14 5.73 0.45
N LEU A 327 -14.27 5.90 -0.87
CA LEU A 327 -14.02 7.18 -1.53
C LEU A 327 -15.01 8.26 -1.07
N SER A 328 -16.30 7.92 -0.95
CA SER A 328 -17.33 8.86 -0.50
C SER A 328 -17.09 9.33 0.94
N GLN A 329 -16.66 8.45 1.85
CA GLN A 329 -16.32 8.79 3.22
C GLN A 329 -15.10 9.72 3.31
N ASN A 330 -14.19 9.64 2.33
CA ASN A 330 -13.05 10.54 2.18
C ASN A 330 -13.36 11.78 1.31
N GLN A 331 -14.64 12.03 1.01
CA GLN A 331 -15.10 13.20 0.24
C GLN A 331 -14.54 13.28 -1.19
N ILE A 332 -14.16 12.12 -1.76
CA ILE A 332 -13.67 12.03 -3.13
C ILE A 332 -14.89 11.89 -4.05
N LYS A 333 -14.96 12.76 -5.07
CA LYS A 333 -16.04 12.73 -6.05
C LYS A 333 -15.93 11.45 -6.90
N THR A 334 -16.93 10.58 -6.84
CA THR A 334 -16.87 9.25 -7.47
C THR A 334 -18.00 9.01 -8.46
N TYR A 335 -17.64 8.46 -9.62
CA TYR A 335 -18.53 7.89 -10.61
C TYR A 335 -18.24 6.40 -10.80
N ILE A 336 -19.22 5.66 -11.29
CA ILE A 336 -19.14 4.22 -11.54
C ILE A 336 -19.57 3.97 -12.98
N ILE A 337 -18.76 3.23 -13.70
CA ILE A 337 -19.11 2.61 -14.99
C ILE A 337 -19.45 1.17 -14.68
N SER A 338 -20.67 0.78 -15.03
CA SER A 338 -21.18 -0.56 -14.75
C SER A 338 -21.64 -1.25 -16.02
N GLY A 339 -21.58 -2.58 -16.05
CA GLY A 339 -22.19 -3.34 -17.13
C GLY A 339 -21.33 -3.41 -18.37
N PHE A 340 -20.06 -3.80 -18.22
CA PHE A 340 -19.26 -4.39 -19.31
C PHE A 340 -19.80 -5.78 -19.72
N ASP A 341 -21.13 -6.00 -19.67
CA ASP A 341 -21.80 -7.27 -19.97
C ASP A 341 -21.18 -8.51 -19.28
N GLY A 342 -20.78 -8.34 -18.01
CA GLY A 342 -20.16 -9.39 -17.21
C GLY A 342 -18.67 -9.64 -17.52
N LYS A 343 -18.02 -8.76 -18.28
CA LYS A 343 -16.61 -8.83 -18.68
C LYS A 343 -15.76 -7.79 -17.94
N ASP A 344 -14.44 -7.92 -18.04
CA ASP A 344 -13.48 -6.87 -17.66
C ASP A 344 -13.28 -5.85 -18.82
N PRO A 345 -12.68 -4.67 -18.58
CA PRO A 345 -12.41 -3.69 -19.62
C PRO A 345 -11.59 -4.20 -20.82
N ASP A 346 -10.60 -5.08 -20.61
CA ASP A 346 -9.80 -5.66 -21.71
C ASP A 346 -10.64 -6.59 -22.58
N GLU A 347 -11.40 -7.49 -21.97
CA GLU A 347 -12.33 -8.41 -22.62
C GLU A 347 -13.46 -7.66 -23.33
N TYR A 348 -13.99 -6.58 -22.76
CA TYR A 348 -15.01 -5.77 -23.42
C TYR A 348 -14.44 -5.10 -24.67
N LEU A 349 -13.27 -4.45 -24.57
CA LEU A 349 -12.63 -3.81 -25.71
C LEU A 349 -12.32 -4.82 -26.83
N ASN A 350 -11.79 -5.99 -26.47
CA ASN A 350 -11.43 -7.02 -27.45
C ASN A 350 -12.67 -7.60 -28.17
N ASN A 351 -13.82 -7.67 -27.49
CA ASN A 351 -15.05 -8.24 -28.06
C ASN A 351 -15.91 -7.23 -28.82
N PHE A 352 -15.98 -5.98 -28.37
CA PHE A 352 -16.94 -4.98 -28.87
C PHE A 352 -16.29 -3.77 -29.56
N GLY A 353 -14.95 -3.67 -29.52
CA GLY A 353 -14.20 -2.62 -30.20
C GLY A 353 -14.17 -1.27 -29.47
N ALA A 354 -13.37 -0.35 -30.00
CA ALA A 354 -13.07 0.94 -29.37
C ALA A 354 -14.27 1.89 -29.28
N GLU A 355 -15.14 1.92 -30.30
CA GLU A 355 -16.31 2.79 -30.33
C GLU A 355 -17.30 2.44 -29.20
N SER A 356 -17.70 1.16 -29.13
CA SER A 356 -18.56 0.64 -28.06
C SER A 356 -17.93 0.85 -26.68
N PHE A 357 -16.60 0.68 -26.56
CA PHE A 357 -15.89 0.92 -25.31
C PHE A 357 -16.01 2.39 -24.88
N LEU A 358 -15.77 3.35 -25.78
CA LEU A 358 -15.89 4.79 -25.48
C LEU A 358 -17.33 5.20 -25.13
N GLU A 359 -18.31 4.68 -25.85
CA GLU A 359 -19.73 4.88 -25.53
C GLU A 359 -20.04 4.37 -24.11
N LYS A 360 -19.54 3.17 -23.78
CA LYS A 360 -19.69 2.59 -22.45
C LYS A 360 -19.09 3.44 -21.34
N LEU A 361 -17.91 4.04 -21.56
CA LEU A 361 -17.29 4.93 -20.59
C LEU A 361 -18.09 6.23 -20.35
N SER A 362 -18.90 6.64 -21.33
CA SER A 362 -19.77 7.81 -21.21
C SER A 362 -21.02 7.55 -20.33
N ASP A 363 -21.48 6.30 -20.27
CA ASP A 363 -22.58 5.83 -19.41
C ASP A 363 -22.12 5.58 -17.96
N ARG A 364 -21.65 6.65 -17.32
CA ARG A 364 -21.22 6.63 -15.92
C ARG A 364 -22.27 7.22 -14.99
N LYS A 365 -22.48 6.57 -13.85
CA LYS A 365 -23.43 7.01 -12.81
C LYS A 365 -22.70 7.57 -11.62
N ASN A 366 -23.31 8.54 -10.93
CA ASN A 366 -22.80 8.97 -9.63
C ASN A 366 -22.84 7.78 -8.65
N CYS A 367 -21.83 7.66 -7.78
CA CYS A 367 -21.73 6.52 -6.87
C CYS A 367 -22.95 6.31 -5.96
N PHE A 368 -23.61 7.39 -5.53
CA PHE A 368 -24.81 7.31 -4.69
C PHE A 368 -26.02 6.79 -5.48
N ASP A 369 -26.21 7.25 -6.72
CA ASP A 369 -27.28 6.77 -7.60
C ASP A 369 -27.11 5.30 -7.95
N PHE A 370 -25.87 4.90 -8.20
CA PHE A 370 -25.51 3.51 -8.46
C PHE A 370 -25.78 2.62 -7.24
N ALA A 371 -25.27 3.00 -6.07
CA ALA A 371 -25.47 2.24 -4.83
C ALA A 371 -26.95 2.13 -4.46
N TYR A 372 -27.70 3.23 -4.60
CA TYR A 372 -29.14 3.23 -4.36
C TYR A 372 -29.87 2.24 -5.29
N SER A 373 -29.60 2.32 -6.60
CA SER A 373 -30.24 1.46 -7.61
C SER A 373 -29.89 -0.01 -7.37
N PHE A 374 -28.62 -0.30 -7.04
CA PHE A 374 -28.16 -1.65 -6.77
C PHE A 374 -28.89 -2.29 -5.58
N TYR A 375 -28.91 -1.63 -4.41
CA TYR A 375 -29.56 -2.19 -3.23
C TYR A 375 -31.09 -2.21 -3.37
N LYS A 376 -31.70 -1.20 -4.01
CA LYS A 376 -33.15 -1.18 -4.27
C LYS A 376 -33.58 -2.37 -5.11
N ASN A 377 -32.84 -2.70 -6.17
CA ASN A 377 -33.17 -3.80 -7.07
C ASN A 377 -33.06 -5.20 -6.42
N GLN A 378 -32.48 -5.30 -5.22
CA GLN A 378 -32.46 -6.55 -4.44
C GLN A 378 -33.75 -6.79 -3.66
N ILE A 379 -34.59 -5.76 -3.49
CA ILE A 379 -35.90 -5.87 -2.86
C ILE A 379 -36.87 -6.46 -3.89
N LYS A 380 -37.29 -7.71 -3.71
CA LYS A 380 -38.15 -8.44 -4.66
C LYS A 380 -39.58 -8.59 -4.16
N LYS A 381 -39.75 -8.83 -2.87
CA LYS A 381 -41.05 -9.13 -2.24
C LYS A 381 -41.47 -8.09 -1.22
N ASN A 382 -40.63 -7.07 -1.01
CA ASN A 382 -40.84 -6.03 0.00
C ASN A 382 -41.02 -6.63 1.40
N SER A 383 -40.28 -7.70 1.71
CA SER A 383 -40.28 -8.33 3.02
C SER A 383 -39.56 -7.43 4.05
N SER A 384 -39.89 -7.61 5.33
CA SER A 384 -39.20 -6.90 6.42
C SER A 384 -37.69 -7.10 6.39
N ASP A 385 -37.23 -8.28 5.97
CA ASP A 385 -35.81 -8.63 5.93
C ASP A 385 -35.09 -7.92 4.78
N GLU A 386 -35.69 -7.89 3.58
CA GLU A 386 -35.14 -7.18 2.41
C GLU A 386 -35.06 -5.67 2.65
N ILE A 387 -36.09 -5.09 3.29
CA ILE A 387 -36.09 -3.68 3.69
C ILE A 387 -34.99 -3.41 4.73
N THR A 388 -34.85 -4.28 5.72
CA THR A 388 -33.83 -4.14 6.77
C THR A 388 -32.42 -4.23 6.16
N GLU A 389 -32.19 -5.14 5.22
CA GLU A 389 -30.92 -5.26 4.51
C GLU A 389 -30.61 -4.00 3.69
N PHE A 390 -31.59 -3.48 2.93
CA PHE A 390 -31.45 -2.22 2.20
C PHE A 390 -31.04 -1.07 3.14
N VAL A 391 -31.76 -0.91 4.26
CA VAL A 391 -31.48 0.15 5.25
C VAL A 391 -30.06 -0.01 5.78
N ASN A 392 -29.66 -1.21 6.20
CA ASN A 392 -28.33 -1.46 6.75
C ASN A 392 -27.21 -1.19 5.73
N LYS A 393 -27.39 -1.61 4.47
CA LYS A 393 -26.38 -1.47 3.41
C LYS A 393 -26.26 -0.06 2.86
N PHE A 394 -27.36 0.69 2.77
CA PHE A 394 -27.36 2.05 2.23
C PHE A 394 -27.15 3.15 3.28
N THR A 395 -27.38 2.86 4.58
CA THR A 395 -27.11 3.80 5.68
C THR A 395 -25.71 4.42 5.63
N PRO A 396 -24.61 3.67 5.41
CA PRO A 396 -23.26 4.25 5.35
C PRO A 396 -23.09 5.32 4.27
N PHE A 397 -23.76 5.17 3.12
CA PHE A 397 -23.76 6.18 2.06
C PHE A 397 -24.49 7.45 2.50
N LEU A 398 -25.67 7.32 3.13
CA LEU A 398 -26.40 8.47 3.69
C LEU A 398 -25.61 9.17 4.79
N GLN A 399 -24.90 8.42 5.64
CA GLN A 399 -24.01 8.98 6.66
C GLN A 399 -22.87 9.78 6.05
N SER A 400 -22.27 9.31 4.94
CA SER A 400 -21.24 10.08 4.23
C SER A 400 -21.78 11.41 3.69
N LEU A 401 -23.00 11.42 3.11
CA LEU A 401 -23.66 12.64 2.65
C LEU A 401 -23.99 13.60 3.80
N HIS A 402 -24.44 13.05 4.92
CA HIS A 402 -24.72 13.82 6.13
C HIS A 402 -23.47 14.48 6.69
N ALA A 403 -22.36 13.74 6.79
CA ALA A 403 -21.07 14.28 7.25
C ALA A 403 -20.55 15.42 6.37
N GLN A 404 -20.91 15.41 5.08
CA GLN A 404 -20.54 16.43 4.10
C GLN A 404 -21.53 17.61 4.01
N ASN A 405 -22.61 17.61 4.80
CA ASN A 405 -23.73 18.55 4.65
C ASN A 405 -24.27 18.62 3.21
N SER A 406 -24.26 17.49 2.49
CA SER A 406 -24.60 17.45 1.07
C SER A 406 -26.12 17.57 0.85
N PRO A 407 -26.57 18.41 -0.12
CA PRO A 407 -27.99 18.50 -0.47
C PRO A 407 -28.56 17.20 -1.04
N LEU A 408 -27.70 16.31 -1.55
CA LEU A 408 -28.10 14.98 -2.03
C LEU A 408 -28.74 14.13 -0.93
N LEU A 409 -28.41 14.39 0.35
CA LEU A 409 -29.05 13.69 1.46
C LEU A 409 -30.57 13.83 1.43
N GLY A 410 -31.07 15.06 1.24
CA GLY A 410 -32.50 15.33 1.16
C GLY A 410 -33.14 14.68 -0.07
N VAL A 411 -32.43 14.69 -1.20
CA VAL A 411 -32.87 14.05 -2.46
C VAL A 411 -33.04 12.54 -2.26
N PHE A 412 -32.04 11.86 -1.69
CA PHE A 412 -32.12 10.42 -1.47
C PHE A 412 -33.15 10.05 -0.39
N LEU A 413 -33.28 10.83 0.68
CA LEU A 413 -34.32 10.59 1.70
C LEU A 413 -35.73 10.72 1.12
N LYS A 414 -35.97 11.74 0.27
CA LYS A 414 -37.24 11.89 -0.44
C LYS A 414 -37.49 10.70 -1.37
N LYS A 415 -36.49 10.33 -2.18
CA LYS A 415 -36.56 9.20 -3.12
C LYS A 415 -36.84 7.87 -2.41
N ILE A 416 -36.16 7.60 -1.29
CA ILE A 416 -36.38 6.41 -0.45
C ILE A 416 -37.82 6.36 0.07
N LYS A 417 -38.36 7.49 0.53
CA LYS A 417 -39.75 7.57 1.01
C LYS A 417 -40.75 7.31 -0.11
N GLU A 418 -40.56 7.92 -1.27
CA GLU A 418 -41.46 7.75 -2.43
C GLU A 418 -41.40 6.33 -3.00
N ASP A 419 -40.19 5.76 -3.10
CA ASP A 419 -39.97 4.46 -3.72
C ASP A 419 -40.27 3.26 -2.80
N LEU A 420 -40.02 3.39 -1.49
CA LEU A 420 -40.05 2.27 -0.53
C LEU A 420 -40.93 2.53 0.71
N GLY A 421 -41.46 3.74 0.90
CA GLY A 421 -42.24 4.09 2.09
C GLY A 421 -41.43 4.18 3.39
N ILE A 422 -40.09 4.18 3.31
CA ILE A 422 -39.20 4.20 4.48
C ILE A 422 -39.00 5.63 4.96
N GLU A 423 -39.34 5.90 6.22
CA GLU A 423 -39.16 7.21 6.85
C GLU A 423 -37.71 7.46 7.29
N LYS A 424 -37.32 8.73 7.42
CA LYS A 424 -35.97 9.15 7.87
C LYS A 424 -35.55 8.53 9.21
N SER A 425 -36.51 8.25 10.09
CA SER A 425 -36.30 7.65 11.41
C SER A 425 -35.79 6.21 11.37
N ALA A 426 -35.96 5.50 10.25
CA ALA A 426 -35.44 4.15 10.08
C ALA A 426 -33.90 4.10 10.00
N PHE A 427 -33.27 5.22 9.63
CA PHE A 427 -31.83 5.30 9.46
C PHE A 427 -31.15 5.73 10.77
N ARG A 428 -30.07 5.04 11.13
CA ARG A 428 -29.23 5.41 12.27
C ARG A 428 -28.27 6.52 11.86
N TRP A 429 -28.47 7.71 12.42
CA TRP A 429 -27.62 8.88 12.17
C TRP A 429 -26.53 8.96 13.24
N ILE A 430 -25.27 8.77 12.85
CA ILE A 430 -24.13 9.07 13.74
C ILE A 430 -24.03 10.60 13.80
N LYS A 431 -24.12 11.19 15.01
CA LYS A 431 -23.91 12.63 15.18
C LYS A 431 -22.49 12.98 14.73
N PRO A 432 -22.29 13.93 13.80
CA PRO A 432 -20.96 14.46 13.54
C PRO A 432 -20.44 15.07 14.85
N ILE A 433 -19.20 14.77 15.20
CA ILE A 433 -18.51 15.40 16.33
C ILE A 433 -18.47 16.90 16.02
N GLN A 434 -19.28 17.69 16.71
CA GLN A 434 -19.18 19.15 16.68
C GLN A 434 -17.89 19.51 17.41
N TYR A 435 -16.86 19.92 16.68
CA TYR A 435 -15.72 20.59 17.29
C TYR A 435 -16.18 21.98 17.74
N PRO A 436 -16.08 22.32 19.03
CA PRO A 436 -16.42 23.65 19.50
C PRO A 436 -15.45 24.66 18.89
N SER A 437 -15.98 25.70 18.26
CA SER A 437 -15.22 26.84 17.77
C SER A 437 -14.62 27.59 18.96
N LYS A 438 -13.30 27.48 19.20
CA LYS A 438 -12.54 28.38 20.06
C LYS A 438 -11.16 28.70 19.47
N SER A 439 -10.71 29.89 19.85
CA SER A 439 -9.71 30.81 19.29
C SER A 439 -8.30 30.30 19.03
N ASP A 440 -7.62 31.00 18.11
CA ASP A 440 -6.29 30.79 17.51
C ASP A 440 -5.07 30.64 18.45
N HIS A 441 -5.24 30.45 19.76
CA HIS A 441 -4.13 30.35 20.71
C HIS A 441 -3.91 28.95 21.34
N GLU A 442 -4.67 27.93 20.96
CA GLU A 442 -4.48 26.55 21.46
C GLU A 442 -3.95 25.55 20.40
N LEU A 443 -3.74 25.98 19.15
CA LEU A 443 -3.29 25.10 18.05
C LEU A 443 -1.84 24.62 18.19
N GLU A 444 -0.98 25.35 18.91
CA GLU A 444 0.41 24.93 19.16
C GLU A 444 0.50 23.75 20.13
N LYS A 445 -0.49 23.55 21.02
CA LYS A 445 -0.46 22.47 22.02
C LYS A 445 -1.00 21.14 21.49
N TYR A 446 -1.79 21.17 20.41
CA TYR A 446 -2.31 19.96 19.76
C TYR A 446 -1.33 19.36 18.74
N GLY A 447 -0.45 20.17 18.14
CA GLY A 447 0.62 19.69 17.24
C GLY A 447 1.56 18.69 17.93
N ASP A 448 2.00 19.02 19.14
CA ASP A 448 2.87 18.14 19.95
C ASP A 448 2.20 16.83 20.38
N PHE A 449 0.86 16.81 20.48
CA PHE A 449 0.11 15.59 20.81
C PHE A 449 -0.01 14.65 19.60
N PHE A 450 -0.15 15.20 18.39
CA PHE A 450 -0.21 14.40 17.15
C PHE A 450 1.18 13.91 16.70
N GLU A 451 2.25 14.68 16.89
CA GLU A 451 3.62 14.23 16.63
C GLU A 451 4.03 13.11 17.60
N ASN A 452 3.69 13.22 18.90
CA ASN A 452 3.96 12.14 19.85
C ASN A 452 3.15 10.87 19.55
N LYS A 453 1.89 11.00 19.09
CA LYS A 453 1.06 9.85 18.69
C LYS A 453 1.52 9.24 17.37
N GLN A 454 2.01 10.04 16.41
CA GLN A 454 2.63 9.55 15.17
C GLN A 454 3.99 8.92 15.41
N GLN A 455 4.81 9.44 16.33
CA GLN A 455 6.07 8.78 16.72
C GLN A 455 5.80 7.47 17.47
N GLN A 456 4.76 7.39 18.31
CA GLN A 456 4.30 6.13 18.92
C GLN A 456 3.73 5.14 17.89
N LEU A 457 2.96 5.60 16.89
CA LEU A 457 2.45 4.77 15.78
C LEU A 457 3.57 4.31 14.83
N ASN A 458 4.56 5.16 14.55
CA ASN A 458 5.71 4.83 13.71
C ASN A 458 6.69 3.89 14.45
N LYS A 459 6.82 4.01 15.77
CA LYS A 459 7.49 2.98 16.59
C LYS A 459 6.71 1.66 16.53
N ARG A 460 5.38 1.66 16.74
CA ARG A 460 4.52 0.46 16.60
C ARG A 460 4.69 -0.27 15.25
N ASN A 461 4.64 0.47 14.14
CA ASN A 461 4.76 -0.10 12.79
C ASN A 461 6.18 -0.61 12.46
N ASN A 462 7.22 -0.07 13.09
CA ASN A 462 8.59 -0.57 12.91
C ASN A 462 8.87 -1.88 13.67
N TYR A 463 8.08 -2.21 14.70
CA TYR A 463 8.22 -3.47 15.44
C TYR A 463 7.33 -4.59 14.89
N GLU A 464 6.13 -4.30 14.38
CA GLU A 464 5.25 -5.30 13.74
C GLU A 464 5.90 -6.03 12.54
N ASN A 465 7.00 -5.49 11.99
CA ASN A 465 7.74 -6.04 10.85
C ASN A 465 8.95 -6.94 11.21
N ARG A 466 9.10 -7.37 12.47
CA ARG A 466 10.05 -8.46 12.82
C ARG A 466 9.36 -9.81 12.70
N PRO A 467 10.05 -10.89 12.28
CA PRO A 467 9.48 -12.23 12.36
C PRO A 467 9.29 -12.57 13.85
N TYR A 468 8.06 -12.48 14.33
CA TYR A 468 7.73 -12.86 15.69
C TYR A 468 7.67 -14.38 15.81
N PRO A 469 8.00 -14.95 16.98
CA PRO A 469 7.75 -16.36 17.27
C PRO A 469 6.28 -16.72 17.02
N PHE A 470 6.00 -17.94 16.56
CA PHE A 470 4.63 -18.38 16.27
C PHE A 470 3.73 -18.33 17.51
N GLU A 471 4.32 -18.48 18.69
CA GLU A 471 3.69 -18.34 20.00
C GLU A 471 3.12 -16.94 20.22
N TYR A 472 3.82 -15.90 19.75
CA TYR A 472 3.34 -14.52 19.81
C TYR A 472 2.17 -14.29 18.85
N ILE A 473 2.28 -14.81 17.63
CA ILE A 473 1.22 -14.73 16.61
C ILE A 473 -0.05 -15.43 17.13
N GLU A 474 0.12 -16.59 17.74
CA GLU A 474 -0.94 -17.38 18.32
C GLU A 474 -1.65 -16.67 19.47
N LEU A 475 -0.90 -16.12 20.43
CA LEU A 475 -1.47 -15.35 21.54
C LEU A 475 -2.22 -14.11 21.05
N LYS A 476 -1.71 -13.44 20.00
CA LYS A 476 -2.37 -12.27 19.40
C LYS A 476 -3.69 -12.65 18.74
N LEU A 477 -3.71 -13.75 17.99
CA LEU A 477 -4.94 -14.28 17.39
C LEU A 477 -5.94 -14.71 18.46
N PHE A 478 -5.47 -15.35 19.54
CA PHE A 478 -6.33 -15.75 20.65
C PHE A 478 -6.95 -14.52 21.34
N LEU A 479 -6.17 -13.46 21.60
CA LEU A 479 -6.67 -12.20 22.15
C LEU A 479 -7.76 -11.56 21.26
N ILE A 480 -7.58 -11.57 19.94
CA ILE A 480 -8.58 -11.08 18.98
C ILE A 480 -9.90 -11.84 19.13
N VAL A 481 -9.85 -13.17 19.21
CA VAL A 481 -11.04 -14.02 19.36
C VAL A 481 -11.78 -13.74 20.67
N LEU A 482 -11.05 -13.59 21.78
CA LEU A 482 -11.64 -13.30 23.10
C LEU A 482 -12.31 -11.91 23.15
N LYS A 483 -11.66 -10.88 22.60
CA LYS A 483 -12.21 -9.52 22.61
C LYS A 483 -13.42 -9.36 21.68
N ASP A 484 -13.35 -9.93 20.47
CA ASP A 484 -14.46 -9.89 19.50
C ASP A 484 -15.72 -10.60 20.04
N PHE A 485 -15.54 -11.66 20.86
CA PHE A 485 -16.63 -12.34 21.56
C PHE A 485 -17.34 -11.44 22.58
N LEU A 486 -16.59 -10.65 23.37
CA LEU A 486 -17.14 -9.79 24.43
C LEU A 486 -17.73 -8.48 23.91
N GLU A 487 -17.11 -7.86 22.90
CA GLU A 487 -17.57 -6.57 22.34
C GLU A 487 -18.88 -6.71 21.55
N GLY A 488 -19.18 -7.93 21.09
CA GLY A 488 -20.50 -8.30 20.59
C GLY A 488 -20.74 -8.04 19.11
N ASP A 489 -19.70 -7.67 18.37
CA ASP A 489 -19.64 -7.60 16.90
C ASP A 489 -19.61 -9.03 16.29
N GLN A 490 -18.88 -9.96 16.93
CA GLN A 490 -18.81 -11.39 16.58
C GLN A 490 -18.46 -11.72 15.12
N GLN A 491 -18.04 -10.75 14.31
CA GLN A 491 -17.67 -10.98 12.92
C GLN A 491 -16.43 -11.88 12.84
N LYS A 492 -15.40 -11.62 13.65
CA LYS A 492 -14.14 -12.38 13.64
C LYS A 492 -14.30 -13.68 14.42
N PHE A 493 -15.05 -13.67 15.51
CA PHE A 493 -15.36 -14.86 16.30
C PHE A 493 -16.14 -15.90 15.47
N SER A 494 -17.20 -15.46 14.78
CA SER A 494 -18.00 -16.31 13.88
C SER A 494 -17.20 -16.79 12.69
N TYR A 495 -16.37 -15.92 12.10
CA TYR A 495 -15.47 -16.29 11.01
C TYR A 495 -14.49 -17.39 11.44
N PHE A 496 -13.81 -17.18 12.57
CA PHE A 496 -12.87 -18.14 13.13
C PHE A 496 -13.52 -19.48 13.48
N LYS A 497 -14.75 -19.45 14.01
CA LYS A 497 -15.59 -20.65 14.23
C LYS A 497 -15.86 -21.40 12.94
N SER A 498 -16.18 -20.69 11.85
CA SER A 498 -16.49 -21.29 10.55
C SER A 498 -15.29 -22.01 9.91
N LEU A 499 -14.07 -21.58 10.21
CA LEU A 499 -12.84 -22.19 9.71
C LEU A 499 -12.51 -23.53 10.39
N ASN A 500 -13.20 -23.89 11.48
CA ASN A 500 -12.85 -25.02 12.35
C ASN A 500 -11.35 -25.01 12.73
N PHE A 501 -10.79 -23.82 12.93
CA PHE A 501 -9.39 -23.64 13.20
C PHE A 501 -9.03 -24.18 14.59
N LYS A 502 -7.84 -24.75 14.72
CA LYS A 502 -7.23 -25.10 16.00
C LYS A 502 -6.02 -24.20 16.26
N PHE A 503 -5.86 -23.70 17.46
CA PHE A 503 -4.62 -23.12 17.98
C PHE A 503 -3.55 -24.22 18.12
N LEU A 504 -2.26 -23.85 18.19
CA LEU A 504 -1.18 -24.83 18.44
C LEU A 504 -1.23 -25.29 19.91
N ASN A 505 -1.60 -24.40 20.82
CA ASN A 505 -1.83 -24.67 22.23
C ASN A 505 -3.22 -25.33 22.45
N PRO A 506 -3.26 -26.57 22.95
CA PRO A 506 -4.52 -27.28 23.23
C PRO A 506 -5.44 -26.59 24.25
N LEU A 507 -4.90 -25.80 25.18
CA LEU A 507 -5.71 -25.09 26.18
C LEU A 507 -6.52 -23.95 25.54
N ASN A 508 -5.93 -23.23 24.59
CA ASN A 508 -6.63 -22.20 23.82
C ASN A 508 -7.80 -22.82 23.04
N ASN A 509 -7.59 -24.02 22.46
CA ASN A 509 -8.65 -24.76 21.78
C ASN A 509 -9.80 -25.10 22.73
N LYS A 510 -9.50 -25.70 23.89
CA LYS A 510 -10.50 -26.05 24.90
C LYS A 510 -11.30 -24.83 25.38
N PHE A 511 -10.64 -23.69 25.54
CA PHE A 511 -11.30 -22.45 25.94
C PHE A 511 -12.22 -21.92 24.85
N VAL A 512 -11.75 -21.84 23.59
CA VAL A 512 -12.58 -21.36 22.47
C VAL A 512 -13.75 -22.30 22.18
N GLU A 513 -13.57 -23.62 22.30
CA GLU A 513 -14.67 -24.58 22.19
C GLU A 513 -15.76 -24.32 23.24
N LYS A 514 -15.38 -24.00 24.47
CA LYS A 514 -16.32 -23.59 25.51
C LYS A 514 -17.07 -22.31 25.12
N LEU A 515 -16.39 -21.34 24.51
CA LEU A 515 -17.03 -20.10 24.04
C LEU A 515 -18.03 -20.38 22.90
N TYR A 516 -17.75 -21.33 22.01
CA TYR A 516 -18.63 -21.66 20.89
C TYR A 516 -20.01 -22.17 21.30
N SER A 517 -20.12 -22.78 22.48
CA SER A 517 -21.36 -23.30 23.06
C SER A 517 -21.93 -22.43 24.18
N SER A 518 -21.31 -21.28 24.47
CA SER A 518 -21.69 -20.40 25.59
C SER A 518 -22.47 -19.17 25.11
N ASP A 519 -23.41 -18.70 25.93
CA ASP A 519 -24.00 -17.38 25.75
C ASP A 519 -23.01 -16.31 26.24
N ARG A 520 -22.67 -15.36 25.38
CA ARG A 520 -21.81 -14.22 25.73
C ARG A 520 -22.39 -13.37 26.85
N LYS A 521 -23.72 -13.37 27.04
CA LYS A 521 -24.40 -12.65 28.13
C LYS A 521 -24.29 -13.39 29.47
N ASN A 522 -23.75 -14.62 29.50
CA ASN A 522 -23.54 -15.36 30.73
C ASN A 522 -22.46 -14.65 31.57
N PRO A 523 -22.78 -14.19 32.80
CA PRO A 523 -21.85 -13.46 33.65
C PRO A 523 -20.58 -14.24 34.02
N GLU A 524 -20.68 -15.57 34.21
CA GLU A 524 -19.53 -16.41 34.54
C GLU A 524 -18.57 -16.55 33.36
N ILE A 525 -19.12 -16.72 32.15
CA ILE A 525 -18.33 -16.80 30.92
C ILE A 525 -17.66 -15.45 30.61
N CYS A 526 -18.39 -14.34 30.78
CA CYS A 526 -17.81 -12.99 30.68
C CYS A 526 -16.62 -12.82 31.63
N LYS A 527 -16.80 -13.18 32.91
CA LYS A 527 -15.76 -13.04 33.93
C LYS A 527 -14.53 -13.89 33.61
N GLN A 528 -14.72 -15.15 33.20
CA GLN A 528 -13.62 -16.03 32.79
C GLN A 528 -12.90 -15.51 31.54
N THR A 529 -13.63 -15.00 30.56
CA THR A 529 -13.06 -14.44 29.32
C THR A 529 -12.23 -13.20 29.60
N LEU A 530 -12.69 -12.30 30.49
CA LEU A 530 -11.93 -11.14 30.92
C LEU A 530 -10.63 -11.52 31.64
N GLN A 531 -10.67 -12.53 32.51
CA GLN A 531 -9.47 -13.04 33.19
C GLN A 531 -8.44 -13.61 32.20
N GLU A 532 -8.90 -14.33 31.17
CA GLU A 532 -8.00 -14.83 30.12
C GLU A 532 -7.45 -13.69 29.24
N ILE A 533 -8.25 -12.66 28.93
CA ILE A 533 -7.76 -11.47 28.23
C ILE A 533 -6.62 -10.80 29.02
N ASP A 534 -6.76 -10.67 30.34
CA ASP A 534 -5.72 -10.09 31.18
C ASP A 534 -4.43 -10.91 31.13
N LYS A 535 -4.52 -12.23 31.31
CA LYS A 535 -3.36 -13.14 31.24
C LYS A 535 -2.66 -13.08 29.88
N VAL A 536 -3.42 -13.19 28.79
CA VAL A 536 -2.88 -13.15 27.42
C VAL A 536 -2.24 -11.80 27.13
N SER A 537 -2.87 -10.71 27.59
CA SER A 537 -2.32 -9.35 27.44
C SER A 537 -1.00 -9.20 28.20
N ASP A 538 -0.91 -9.73 29.42
CA ASP A 538 0.31 -9.69 30.21
C ASP A 538 1.44 -10.52 29.56
N SER A 539 1.13 -11.72 29.05
CA SER A 539 2.10 -12.54 28.29
C SER A 539 2.57 -11.86 27.01
N LEU A 540 1.67 -11.22 26.26
CA LEU A 540 2.02 -10.49 25.04
C LEU A 540 2.88 -9.25 25.34
N ASN A 541 2.58 -8.53 26.43
CA ASN A 541 3.41 -7.43 26.92
C ASN A 541 4.82 -7.90 27.29
N GLU A 542 4.93 -9.06 27.94
CA GLU A 542 6.22 -9.69 28.27
C GLU A 542 7.02 -10.09 27.02
N TYR A 543 6.35 -10.63 25.99
CA TYR A 543 6.98 -10.94 24.70
C TYR A 543 7.55 -9.70 24.00
N LEU A 544 6.85 -8.57 24.07
CA LEU A 544 7.30 -7.34 23.41
C LEU A 544 8.42 -6.62 24.18
N LYS A 545 8.44 -6.67 25.51
CA LYS A 545 9.34 -5.88 26.38
C LYS A 545 9.32 -4.37 26.06
N ILE A 546 8.17 -3.83 25.63
CA ILE A 546 8.00 -2.41 25.30
C ILE A 546 7.10 -1.78 26.37
N PRO A 547 7.58 -0.79 27.16
CA PRO A 547 6.79 -0.16 28.24
C PRO A 547 5.52 0.56 27.78
N GLU A 548 5.41 0.92 26.50
CA GLU A 548 4.36 1.78 25.94
C GLU A 548 3.26 1.01 25.18
N TYR A 549 3.43 -0.30 24.94
CA TYR A 549 2.41 -1.10 24.25
C TYR A 549 1.54 -1.80 25.28
N ASP A 550 0.23 -1.54 25.23
CA ASP A 550 -0.73 -2.09 26.19
C ASP A 550 -1.76 -2.97 25.48
N PHE A 551 -1.57 -4.29 25.56
CA PHE A 551 -2.53 -5.25 25.00
C PHE A 551 -3.89 -5.25 25.72
N LYS A 552 -3.99 -4.72 26.95
CA LYS A 552 -5.27 -4.58 27.66
C LYS A 552 -6.19 -3.62 26.93
N ASN A 553 -5.63 -2.55 26.34
CA ASN A 553 -6.35 -1.58 25.50
C ASN A 553 -6.27 -1.89 23.99
N PHE A 554 -5.87 -3.10 23.60
CA PHE A 554 -5.86 -3.53 22.19
C PHE A 554 -7.26 -3.42 21.56
N ASN A 555 -7.40 -2.62 20.51
CA ASN A 555 -8.64 -2.38 19.80
C ASN A 555 -8.85 -3.43 18.70
N VAL A 556 -9.77 -4.36 18.92
CA VAL A 556 -10.02 -5.47 17.98
C VAL A 556 -10.68 -5.01 16.68
N HIS A 557 -11.34 -3.85 16.64
CA HIS A 557 -11.96 -3.31 15.42
C HIS A 557 -10.93 -2.75 14.42
N GLU A 558 -9.67 -2.54 14.83
CA GLU A 558 -8.59 -2.17 13.91
C GLU A 558 -8.08 -3.36 13.08
N LYS A 559 -8.44 -4.59 13.44
CA LYS A 559 -8.06 -5.80 12.71
C LYS A 559 -9.20 -6.25 11.78
N THR A 560 -8.87 -6.45 10.52
CA THR A 560 -9.77 -6.94 9.48
C THR A 560 -9.85 -8.48 9.50
N LEU A 561 -10.77 -9.07 8.74
CA LEU A 561 -10.79 -10.52 8.53
C LEU A 561 -9.55 -11.01 7.77
N ASP A 562 -8.99 -10.18 6.88
CA ASP A 562 -7.74 -10.50 6.17
C ASP A 562 -6.56 -10.60 7.15
N ASP A 563 -6.49 -9.71 8.15
CA ASP A 563 -5.47 -9.79 9.22
C ASP A 563 -5.60 -11.09 10.03
N VAL A 564 -6.84 -11.50 10.32
CA VAL A 564 -7.13 -12.77 11.01
C VAL A 564 -6.72 -13.97 10.14
N ASP A 565 -6.99 -13.90 8.84
CA ASP A 565 -6.60 -14.92 7.87
C ASP A 565 -5.10 -15.10 7.76
N ASP A 566 -4.35 -14.00 7.76
CA ASP A 566 -2.90 -14.06 7.69
C ASP A 566 -2.31 -14.71 8.95
N TYR A 567 -2.84 -14.38 10.14
CA TYR A 567 -2.46 -15.10 11.37
C TYR A 567 -2.81 -16.60 11.32
N VAL A 568 -3.99 -16.95 10.78
CA VAL A 568 -4.41 -18.34 10.59
C VAL A 568 -3.47 -19.07 9.62
N LYS A 569 -3.11 -18.45 8.50
CA LYS A 569 -2.17 -19.00 7.51
C LYS A 569 -0.80 -19.22 8.12
N ASP A 570 -0.28 -18.28 8.90
CA ASP A 570 1.03 -18.40 9.56
C ASP A 570 1.06 -19.59 10.52
N ILE A 571 0.03 -19.71 11.36
CA ILE A 571 -0.09 -20.82 12.32
C ILE A 571 -0.28 -22.17 11.60
N ASN A 572 -1.08 -22.22 10.54
CA ASN A 572 -1.25 -23.44 9.74
C ASN A 572 0.03 -23.81 8.98
N THR A 573 0.80 -22.83 8.52
CA THR A 573 2.11 -23.05 7.89
C THR A 573 3.07 -23.70 8.89
N LYS A 574 3.09 -23.22 10.15
CA LYS A 574 3.87 -23.85 11.22
C LYS A 574 3.39 -25.27 11.54
N ARG A 575 2.07 -25.50 11.59
CA ARG A 575 1.49 -26.84 11.79
C ARG A 575 1.93 -27.81 10.69
N ASN A 576 1.85 -27.39 9.43
CA ASN A 576 2.26 -28.19 8.29
C ASN A 576 3.78 -28.43 8.29
N TRP A 577 4.57 -27.44 8.70
CA TRP A 577 6.01 -27.59 8.88
C TRP A 577 6.36 -28.59 9.99
N ASN A 578 5.68 -28.55 11.14
CA ASN A 578 5.87 -29.53 12.22
C ASN A 578 5.42 -30.95 11.80
N ASN A 579 4.30 -31.07 11.07
CA ASN A 579 3.81 -32.36 10.58
C ASN A 579 4.74 -32.97 9.51
N ASN A 580 5.32 -32.16 8.64
CA ASN A 580 6.26 -32.60 7.60
C ASN A 580 7.66 -32.89 8.15
N ASN A 581 8.07 -32.25 9.25
CA ASN A 581 9.39 -32.42 9.86
C ASN A 581 9.45 -33.42 11.01
N ASN A 582 8.39 -34.20 11.25
CA ASN A 582 8.44 -35.37 12.16
C ASN A 582 9.40 -36.50 11.70
N LEU A 583 10.20 -36.29 10.65
CA LEU A 583 11.34 -37.12 10.26
C LEU A 583 12.71 -36.60 10.72
N TYR A 584 12.82 -35.43 11.37
CA TYR A 584 14.10 -34.97 11.95
C TYR A 584 13.90 -34.36 13.34
N ARG A 585 14.37 -35.10 14.35
CA ARG A 585 14.57 -34.64 15.73
C ARG A 585 15.30 -33.30 15.75
N PHE A 586 14.77 -32.33 16.50
CA PHE A 586 15.58 -31.27 17.06
C PHE A 586 15.69 -31.38 18.57
N SER A 587 16.91 -31.06 18.98
CA SER A 587 17.60 -31.26 20.24
C SER A 587 17.09 -30.38 21.38
N LYS A 588 17.24 -30.93 22.59
CA LYS A 588 17.24 -30.23 23.87
C LYS A 588 18.13 -28.96 23.87
N ASN A 589 17.69 -28.00 24.68
CA ASN A 589 18.38 -26.84 25.27
C ASN A 589 18.31 -25.51 24.49
N ASN A 590 17.42 -24.63 24.95
CA ASN A 590 17.81 -23.57 25.89
C ASN A 590 16.60 -23.22 26.78
N GLY A 591 16.79 -23.44 28.09
CA GLY A 591 15.74 -23.37 29.09
C GLY A 591 15.12 -21.98 29.22
N LYS A 592 13.81 -21.95 29.03
CA LYS A 592 12.83 -21.04 29.63
C LYS A 592 11.46 -21.65 29.33
N ASP A 593 11.11 -22.67 30.11
CA ASP A 593 9.74 -23.13 30.21
C ASP A 593 8.93 -21.97 30.80
N PHE A 594 8.21 -21.26 29.94
CA PHE A 594 7.10 -20.40 30.32
C PHE A 594 5.87 -20.89 29.60
N LEU A 595 5.43 -22.08 30.02
CA LEU A 595 4.03 -22.49 29.94
C LEU A 595 3.49 -22.42 31.37
N ILE A 596 2.24 -22.00 31.48
CA ILE A 596 1.44 -22.12 32.69
C ILE A 596 1.40 -23.62 33.04
N ASP A 597 2.26 -24.03 33.95
CA ASP A 597 2.29 -25.37 34.52
C ASP A 597 1.04 -25.59 35.38
N SER A 598 0.25 -26.61 35.04
CA SER A 598 -0.17 -27.66 35.98
C SER A 598 -1.17 -28.62 35.31
N TYR A 599 -0.70 -29.79 34.87
CA TYR A 599 -0.89 -31.06 35.60
C TYR A 599 -0.40 -32.24 34.74
N ASN A 600 0.49 -33.03 35.35
CA ASN A 600 0.72 -34.44 35.05
C ASN A 600 -0.53 -35.26 35.46
N ASP A 601 -0.79 -36.34 34.71
CA ASP A 601 -1.42 -37.60 35.12
C ASP A 601 -2.55 -37.61 36.17
N GLU A 602 -3.76 -37.97 35.75
CA GLU A 602 -4.53 -39.14 36.24
C GLU A 602 -5.87 -39.26 35.48
N ILE A 603 -6.03 -40.40 34.77
CA ILE A 603 -7.24 -41.08 34.25
C ILE A 603 -8.26 -40.27 33.41
#